data_AF-A0A7S0LN73-F1
#
_entry.id   AF-A0A7S0LN73-F1
#
_cell.length_a   1.000
_cell.length_b   1.000
_cell.length_c   1.000
_cell.angle_alpha   90.00
_cell.angle_beta   90.00
_cell.angle_gamma   90.00
#
_symmetry.space_group_name_H-M   'P 1'
#
loop_
_entity.id
_entity.type
_entity.pdbx_description
1 polymer ?
#
loop_
_entity_poly.entity_id
_entity_poly.type
_entity_poly.pdbx_seq_one_letter_code
_entity_poly.pdbx_strand_id
1 'polypeptide(L)'
;DSGKSIARSARELASRGASRIFALATHAVLSRGAIDRLGASDTEVIVVTNTLPMCIPKEHPLRKKLRIVSAAPVIAHHICSLEGMPIPESLGDPNMPKFPMHGPSVPEPEFDTRPSIMNETAMLAEFRNLELRNSMTTSEPDSIT
;
A
#
# COMPACT_ATOMS: atom_id res chain seq x y z
N ASP A 1 6.41 -12.51 -9.15
CA ASP A 1 7.59 -11.96 -8.45
C ASP A 1 7.81 -12.70 -7.12
N SER A 2 9.07 -12.92 -6.72
CA SER A 2 9.47 -13.72 -5.56
C SER A 2 9.92 -12.90 -4.35
N GLY A 3 10.02 -11.58 -4.46
CA GLY A 3 10.42 -10.70 -3.35
C GLY A 3 11.90 -10.80 -2.93
N LYS A 4 12.73 -11.61 -3.60
CA LYS A 4 14.15 -11.79 -3.27
C LYS A 4 14.95 -10.49 -3.43
N SER A 5 14.74 -9.77 -4.52
CA SER A 5 15.47 -8.53 -4.80
C SER A 5 15.12 -7.45 -3.78
N ILE A 6 13.83 -7.26 -3.49
CA ILE A 6 13.37 -6.29 -2.49
C ILE A 6 13.93 -6.62 -1.10
N ALA A 7 13.85 -7.88 -0.67
CA ALA A 7 14.37 -8.29 0.64
C ALA A 7 15.90 -8.12 0.74
N ARG A 8 16.64 -8.42 -0.33
CA ARG A 8 18.09 -8.22 -0.38
C ARG A 8 18.45 -6.73 -0.32
N SER A 9 17.77 -5.91 -1.11
CA SER A 9 17.98 -4.46 -1.11
C SER A 9 17.63 -3.84 0.24
N ALA A 10 16.53 -4.27 0.87
CA ALA A 10 16.16 -3.81 2.21
C ALA A 10 17.28 -4.11 3.22
N ARG A 11 17.82 -5.33 3.22
CA ARG A 11 18.93 -5.70 4.12
C ARG A 11 20.20 -4.87 3.89
N GLU A 12 20.52 -4.59 2.63
CA GLU A 12 21.69 -3.76 2.28
C GLU A 12 21.49 -2.29 2.64
N LEU A 13 20.27 -1.76 2.51
CA LEU A 13 19.96 -0.41 2.96
C LEU A 13 20.06 -0.32 4.49
N ALA A 14 19.56 -1.34 5.20
CA ALA A 14 19.64 -1.41 6.66
C ALA A 14 21.10 -1.48 7.13
N SER A 15 21.96 -2.29 6.49
CA SER A 15 23.39 -2.38 6.83
C SER A 15 24.15 -1.08 6.62
N ARG A 16 23.67 -0.22 5.71
CA ARG A 16 24.20 1.12 5.43
C ARG A 16 23.63 2.21 6.36
N GLY A 17 22.80 1.84 7.32
CA GLY A 17 22.23 2.79 8.29
C GLY A 17 21.00 3.53 7.79
N ALA A 18 20.28 3.00 6.79
CA ALA A 18 18.98 3.56 6.43
C ALA A 18 18.05 3.51 7.65
N SER A 19 17.52 4.66 8.05
CA SER A 19 16.63 4.79 9.20
C SER A 19 15.30 4.08 8.97
N ARG A 20 14.78 4.12 7.74
CA ARG A 20 13.48 3.56 7.36
C ARG A 20 13.51 3.08 5.91
N ILE A 21 12.84 1.97 5.62
CA ILE A 21 12.85 1.35 4.29
C ILE A 21 11.40 1.09 3.86
N PHE A 22 11.07 1.61 2.67
CA PHE A 22 9.77 1.46 2.04
C PHE A 22 9.90 0.65 0.75
N ALA A 23 8.95 -0.23 0.49
CA ALA A 23 8.84 -0.91 -0.79
C ALA A 23 7.52 -0.54 -1.47
N LEU A 24 7.62 -0.14 -2.73
CA LEU A 24 6.50 0.26 -3.58
C LEU A 24 6.45 -0.69 -4.77
N ALA A 25 5.28 -1.26 -5.05
CA ALA A 25 5.08 -2.08 -6.24
C ALA A 25 3.65 -1.93 -6.78
N THR A 26 3.49 -1.86 -8.09
CA THR A 26 2.15 -1.90 -8.69
C THR A 26 1.54 -3.30 -8.52
N HIS A 27 2.24 -4.34 -8.97
CA HIS A 27 1.70 -5.69 -9.02
C HIS A 27 2.28 -6.59 -7.92
N ALA A 28 1.44 -6.94 -6.96
CA ALA A 28 1.79 -7.81 -5.85
C ALA A 28 1.51 -9.29 -6.16
N VAL A 29 2.29 -9.85 -7.10
CA VAL A 29 2.16 -11.27 -7.49
C VAL A 29 2.53 -12.24 -6.35
N LEU A 30 3.46 -11.85 -5.48
CA LEU A 30 3.83 -12.54 -4.22
C LEU A 30 4.00 -14.08 -4.34
N SER A 31 4.68 -14.54 -5.39
CA SER A 31 4.89 -15.96 -5.65
C SER A 31 5.98 -16.60 -4.77
N ARG A 32 5.91 -17.93 -4.58
CA ARG A 32 7.01 -18.78 -4.08
C ARG A 32 7.61 -18.29 -2.76
N GLY A 33 6.84 -18.25 -1.67
CA GLY A 33 7.33 -17.84 -0.34
C GLY A 33 7.74 -16.36 -0.25
N ALA A 34 7.28 -15.52 -1.19
CA ALA A 34 7.49 -14.07 -1.11
C ALA A 34 6.85 -13.47 0.14
N ILE A 35 5.71 -14.00 0.56
CA ILE A 35 4.97 -13.56 1.74
C ILE A 35 5.86 -13.66 3.00
N ASP A 36 6.51 -14.82 3.20
CA ASP A 36 7.41 -15.05 4.33
C ASP A 36 8.65 -14.15 4.27
N ARG A 37 9.30 -14.07 3.09
CA ARG A 37 10.50 -13.25 2.89
C ARG A 37 10.25 -11.78 3.16
N LEU A 38 9.16 -11.24 2.64
CA LEU A 38 8.80 -9.85 2.84
C LEU A 38 8.36 -9.59 4.28
N GLY A 39 7.66 -10.55 4.91
CA GLY A 39 7.33 -10.48 6.33
C GLY A 39 8.57 -10.35 7.22
N ALA A 40 9.59 -11.15 6.91
CA ALA A 40 10.88 -11.15 7.61
C ALA A 40 11.88 -10.07 7.16
N SER A 41 11.56 -9.28 6.12
CA SER A 41 12.47 -8.25 5.60
C SER A 41 12.54 -7.02 6.51
N ASP A 42 13.63 -6.25 6.40
CA ASP A 42 13.86 -4.99 7.10
C ASP A 42 12.99 -3.82 6.60
N THR A 43 12.03 -4.11 5.71
CA THR A 43 11.06 -3.12 5.23
C THR A 43 10.08 -2.76 6.33
N GLU A 44 9.81 -1.47 6.50
CA GLU A 44 8.83 -0.96 7.44
C GLU A 44 7.42 -1.02 6.86
N VAL A 45 7.24 -0.48 5.66
CA VAL A 45 5.96 -0.46 4.95
C VAL A 45 6.14 -0.92 3.51
N ILE A 46 5.24 -1.79 3.08
CA ILE A 46 5.15 -2.29 1.70
C ILE A 46 3.82 -1.79 1.15
N VAL A 47 3.85 -0.90 0.17
CA VAL A 47 2.65 -0.36 -0.46
C VAL A 47 2.48 -0.99 -1.83
N VAL A 48 1.31 -1.57 -2.07
CA VAL A 48 0.97 -2.22 -3.33
C VAL A 48 -0.38 -1.79 -3.85
N THR A 49 -0.65 -1.98 -5.14
CA THR A 49 -2.00 -1.73 -5.67
C THR A 49 -2.87 -2.98 -5.63
N ASN A 50 -4.19 -2.80 -5.64
CA ASN A 50 -5.18 -3.87 -5.78
C ASN A 50 -5.35 -4.37 -7.24
N THR A 51 -4.30 -4.31 -8.07
CA THR A 51 -4.35 -4.78 -9.47
C THR A 51 -4.51 -6.29 -9.61
N LEU A 52 -4.22 -7.06 -8.55
CA LEU A 52 -4.41 -8.50 -8.47
C LEU A 52 -5.03 -8.89 -7.13
N PRO A 53 -5.89 -9.92 -7.09
CA PRO A 53 -6.36 -10.48 -5.83
C PRO A 53 -5.19 -11.11 -5.08
N MET A 54 -5.06 -10.79 -3.80
CA MET A 54 -4.03 -11.32 -2.92
C MET A 54 -4.64 -12.06 -1.75
N CYS A 55 -4.22 -13.31 -1.56
CA CYS A 55 -4.56 -14.09 -0.38
C CYS A 55 -3.37 -14.11 0.58
N ILE A 56 -3.48 -13.37 1.67
CA ILE A 56 -2.49 -13.37 2.77
C ILE A 56 -3.21 -13.84 4.03
N PRO A 57 -2.71 -14.90 4.71
CA PRO A 57 -3.30 -15.40 5.95
C PRO A 57 -3.49 -14.27 6.97
N LYS A 58 -4.58 -14.31 7.74
CA LYS A 58 -4.97 -13.23 8.66
C LYS A 58 -3.89 -12.95 9.70
N GLU A 59 -3.25 -14.00 10.19
CA GLU A 59 -2.25 -13.96 11.26
C GLU A 59 -0.83 -13.70 10.72
N HIS A 60 -0.66 -13.60 9.40
CA HIS A 60 0.67 -13.49 8.81
C HIS A 60 1.32 -12.13 9.13
N PRO A 61 2.59 -12.08 9.61
CA PRO A 61 3.28 -10.84 10.01
C PRO A 61 3.30 -9.75 8.92
N LEU A 62 3.35 -10.16 7.65
CA LEU A 62 3.31 -9.26 6.49
C LEU A 62 2.11 -8.30 6.53
N ARG A 63 0.95 -8.71 7.06
CA ARG A 63 -0.25 -7.85 7.11
C ARG A 63 -0.06 -6.56 7.91
N LYS A 64 0.89 -6.54 8.87
CA LYS A 64 1.21 -5.33 9.64
C LYS A 64 1.96 -4.30 8.78
N LYS A 65 2.80 -4.77 7.86
CA LYS A 65 3.64 -3.95 6.97
C LYS A 65 2.96 -3.59 5.65
N LEU A 66 2.00 -4.39 5.20
CA LEU A 66 1.37 -4.24 3.90
C LEU A 66 0.25 -3.19 3.89
N ARG A 67 0.33 -2.25 2.96
CA ARG A 67 -0.72 -1.28 2.62
C ARG A 67 -1.18 -1.49 1.18
N ILE A 68 -2.49 -1.42 0.95
CA ILE A 68 -3.06 -1.61 -0.38
C ILE A 68 -3.73 -0.31 -0.82
N VAL A 69 -3.36 0.17 -2.01
CA VAL A 69 -3.91 1.36 -2.65
C VAL A 69 -4.74 0.93 -3.86
N SER A 70 -5.88 1.60 -4.09
CA SER A 70 -6.71 1.27 -5.24
C SER A 70 -6.12 1.85 -6.53
N ALA A 71 -5.96 1.02 -7.57
CA ALA A 71 -5.65 1.48 -8.92
C ALA A 71 -6.91 1.95 -9.69
N ALA A 72 -8.11 1.64 -9.18
CA ALA A 72 -9.37 1.91 -9.84
C ALA A 72 -9.58 3.39 -10.22
N PRO A 73 -9.21 4.40 -9.39
CA PRO A 73 -9.42 5.81 -9.75
C PRO A 73 -8.64 6.24 -11.00
N VAL A 74 -7.41 5.75 -11.18
CA VAL A 74 -6.58 6.06 -12.36
C VAL A 74 -7.19 5.43 -13.61
N ILE A 75 -7.67 4.19 -13.51
CA ILE A 75 -8.32 3.49 -14.62
C ILE A 75 -9.64 4.19 -14.99
N ALA A 76 -10.45 4.54 -13.99
CA ALA A 76 -11.71 5.24 -14.17
C ALA A 76 -11.51 6.60 -14.84
N HIS A 77 -10.48 7.36 -14.43
CA HIS A 77 -10.14 8.63 -15.07
C HIS A 77 -9.86 8.46 -16.56
N HIS A 78 -9.11 7.43 -16.96
CA HIS A 78 -8.82 7.20 -18.39
C HIS A 78 -10.07 6.80 -19.18
N ILE A 79 -10.92 5.94 -18.64
CA ILE A 79 -12.19 5.58 -19.29
C ILE A 79 -13.07 6.82 -19.45
N CYS A 80 -13.24 7.62 -18.39
CA CYS A 80 -14.04 8.84 -18.44
C CYS A 80 -13.50 9.84 -19.47
N SER A 81 -12.17 10.01 -19.51
CA SER A 81 -11.53 10.91 -20.48
C SER A 81 -11.74 10.50 -21.92
N LEU A 82 -11.80 9.19 -22.23
CA LEU A 82 -12.05 8.70 -23.58
C LEU A 82 -13.51 8.87 -23.99
N GLU A 83 -14.43 8.63 -23.06
CA GLU A 83 -15.88 8.75 -23.29
C GLU A 83 -16.39 10.22 -23.22
N GLY A 84 -15.49 11.19 -23.03
CA GLY A 84 -15.86 12.60 -22.87
C GLY A 84 -16.67 12.88 -21.59
N MET A 85 -16.59 11.99 -20.61
CA MET A 85 -17.25 12.11 -19.32
C MET A 85 -16.45 13.04 -18.40
N PRO A 86 -17.10 13.68 -17.41
CA PRO A 86 -16.41 14.49 -16.41
C PRO A 86 -15.29 13.68 -15.76
N ILE A 87 -14.07 14.21 -15.84
CA ILE A 87 -12.91 13.61 -15.20
C ILE A 87 -13.05 13.84 -13.70
N PRO A 88 -12.92 12.80 -12.85
CA PRO A 88 -12.84 13.02 -11.42
C PRO A 88 -11.55 13.81 -11.13
N GLU A 89 -11.66 15.12 -10.90
CA GLU A 89 -10.54 16.06 -10.70
C GLU A 89 -9.71 15.78 -9.44
N SER A 90 -10.14 14.84 -8.59
CA SER A 90 -9.43 14.44 -7.39
C SER A 90 -9.56 12.94 -7.17
N LEU A 91 -8.44 12.26 -6.93
CA LEU A 91 -8.34 10.87 -6.48
C LEU A 91 -9.00 10.61 -5.10
N GLY A 92 -9.82 11.54 -4.61
CA GLY A 92 -10.49 11.52 -3.31
C GLY A 92 -11.68 12.49 -3.17
N ASP A 93 -12.37 12.91 -4.23
CA ASP A 93 -13.61 13.70 -4.09
C ASP A 93 -14.74 12.85 -3.46
N PRO A 94 -15.25 13.18 -2.25
CA PRO A 94 -16.35 12.46 -1.61
C PRO A 94 -17.69 12.59 -2.33
N ASN A 95 -17.84 13.54 -3.26
CA ASN A 95 -19.05 13.77 -4.05
C ASN A 95 -19.01 13.17 -5.46
N MET A 96 -18.07 12.26 -5.72
CA MET A 96 -18.01 11.54 -6.99
C MET A 96 -19.39 10.93 -7.34
N PRO A 97 -19.90 11.14 -8.57
CA PRO A 97 -21.12 10.47 -9.01
C PRO A 97 -20.89 8.97 -8.89
N LYS A 98 -21.67 8.32 -8.03
CA LYS A 98 -21.66 6.86 -7.93
C LYS A 98 -22.12 6.35 -9.28
N PHE A 99 -21.18 5.87 -10.10
CA PHE A 99 -21.56 5.11 -11.29
C PHE A 99 -22.50 4.00 -10.84
N PRO A 100 -23.65 3.81 -11.51
CA PRO A 100 -24.52 2.71 -11.19
C PRO A 100 -23.75 1.42 -11.47
N MET A 101 -23.13 0.85 -10.44
CA MET A 101 -22.46 -0.46 -10.47
C MET A 101 -23.48 -1.61 -10.61
N HIS A 102 -24.76 -1.31 -10.84
CA HIS A 102 -25.83 -2.30 -11.01
C HIS A 102 -25.82 -2.84 -12.44
N GLY A 103 -24.72 -3.51 -12.81
CA GLY A 103 -24.84 -4.74 -13.59
C GLY A 103 -25.44 -5.85 -12.71
N PRO A 104 -25.82 -7.02 -13.26
CA PRO A 104 -26.37 -8.11 -12.45
C PRO A 104 -25.44 -8.34 -11.27
N SER A 105 -26.02 -8.40 -10.07
CA SER A 105 -25.34 -8.59 -8.80
C SER A 105 -24.49 -9.86 -8.86
N VAL A 106 -23.26 -9.72 -9.33
CA VAL A 106 -22.23 -10.74 -9.15
C VAL A 106 -22.04 -10.80 -7.64
N PRO A 107 -22.25 -11.95 -7.00
CA PRO A 107 -21.99 -12.08 -5.58
C PRO A 107 -20.56 -11.61 -5.33
N GLU A 108 -20.42 -10.62 -4.44
CA GLU A 108 -19.13 -10.20 -3.91
C GLU A 108 -18.38 -11.48 -3.55
N PRO A 109 -17.24 -11.78 -4.18
CA PRO A 109 -16.53 -13.01 -3.89
C PRO A 109 -16.18 -12.97 -2.41
N GLU A 110 -16.55 -14.02 -1.66
CA GLU A 110 -16.37 -14.16 -0.20
C GLU A 110 -14.89 -14.26 0.23
N PHE A 111 -13.98 -13.60 -0.47
CA PHE A 111 -12.62 -13.37 -0.02
C PHE A 111 -12.65 -12.22 0.99
N ASP A 112 -12.51 -12.57 2.26
CA ASP A 112 -12.27 -11.63 3.35
C ASP A 112 -11.02 -10.76 3.04
N THR A 113 -11.28 -9.55 2.53
CA THR A 113 -10.32 -8.68 1.83
C THR A 113 -10.12 -7.33 2.51
N ARG A 114 -10.34 -7.18 3.82
CA ARG A 114 -9.98 -5.93 4.50
C ARG A 114 -8.57 -5.97 5.11
N PRO A 115 -7.48 -5.79 4.33
CA PRO A 115 -6.56 -4.70 4.56
C PRO A 115 -7.28 -3.42 4.11
N SER A 116 -7.33 -2.38 4.94
CA SER A 116 -8.01 -1.13 4.57
C SER A 116 -7.44 -0.61 3.25
N ILE A 117 -8.24 -0.65 2.19
CA ILE A 117 -7.92 0.01 0.92
C ILE A 117 -7.83 1.50 1.25
N MET A 118 -6.64 2.07 1.13
CA MET A 118 -6.41 3.47 1.43
C MET A 118 -6.61 4.31 0.16
N ASN A 119 -7.32 5.43 0.32
CA ASN A 119 -7.37 6.48 -0.70
C ASN A 119 -6.07 7.32 -0.64
N GLU A 120 -5.85 8.16 -1.66
CA GLU A 120 -4.63 8.98 -1.76
C GLU A 120 -4.39 9.83 -0.52
N THR A 121 -5.46 10.46 -0.01
CA THR A 121 -5.40 11.29 1.20
C THR A 121 -5.01 10.47 2.43
N ALA A 122 -5.52 9.26 2.58
CA ALA A 122 -5.14 8.37 3.68
C ALA A 122 -3.71 7.87 3.53
N MET A 123 -3.26 7.58 2.30
CA MET A 123 -1.87 7.23 2.02
C MET A 123 -0.94 8.38 2.41
N LEU A 124 -1.18 9.59 1.88
CA LEU A 124 -0.37 10.78 2.20
C LEU A 124 -0.42 11.13 3.69
N ALA A 125 -1.58 10.99 4.34
CA ALA A 125 -1.71 11.19 5.77
C ALA A 125 -0.96 10.12 6.58
N GLU A 126 -0.96 8.86 6.14
CA GLU A 126 -0.21 7.79 6.79
C GLU A 126 1.30 7.99 6.61
N PHE A 127 1.77 8.32 5.40
CA PHE A 127 3.16 8.73 5.15
C PHE A 127 3.55 9.94 6.01
N ARG A 128 2.68 10.95 6.12
CA ARG A 128 2.92 12.12 6.96
C ARG A 128 2.93 11.77 8.45
N ASN A 129 2.04 10.90 8.93
CA ASN A 129 2.00 10.43 10.32
C ASN A 129 3.23 9.59 10.68
N LEU A 130 3.69 8.79 9.73
CA LEU A 130 4.94 8.06 9.77
C LEU A 130 6.14 9.01 9.82
N GLU A 131 6.07 10.16 9.13
CA GLU A 131 7.09 11.21 9.21
C GLU A 131 7.05 12.00 10.52
N LEU A 132 5.85 12.29 11.05
CA LEU A 132 5.64 13.03 12.30
C LEU A 132 6.04 12.23 13.55
N ARG A 133 5.89 10.89 13.54
CA ARG A 133 6.47 10.03 14.59
C ARG A 133 7.98 10.19 14.71
N ASN A 134 8.67 10.63 13.65
CA ASN A 134 10.11 10.81 13.64
C ASN A 134 10.57 12.12 14.31
N SER A 135 9.69 13.11 14.52
CA SER A 135 10.09 14.35 15.22
C SER A 135 10.04 14.24 16.75
N MET A 136 9.51 13.15 17.30
CA MET A 136 9.44 12.89 18.74
C MET A 136 10.51 11.91 19.24
N THR A 137 11.22 11.21 18.34
CA THR A 137 12.27 10.23 18.73
C THR A 137 13.69 10.78 18.61
N THR A 138 13.88 12.04 18.18
CA THR A 138 15.19 12.69 18.00
C THR A 138 15.55 13.77 19.04
N SER A 139 14.93 13.76 20.22
CA SER A 139 15.32 14.61 21.37
C SER A 139 15.49 13.69 22.59
N GLU A 140 16.64 13.44 23.21
CA GLU A 140 18.02 13.95 23.23
C GLU A 140 18.92 12.73 23.62
N PRO A 141 20.24 12.69 23.33
CA PRO A 141 21.12 11.81 24.08
C PRO A 141 21.40 12.42 25.47
N ASP A 142 21.24 11.59 26.51
CA ASP A 142 21.56 11.90 27.90
C ASP A 142 22.88 12.67 28.04
N SER A 143 22.80 13.87 28.59
CA SER A 143 23.96 14.65 29.00
C SER A 143 24.66 13.92 30.15
N ILE A 144 25.78 13.28 29.85
CA ILE A 144 26.78 12.89 30.83
C ILE A 144 27.51 14.18 31.28
N THR A 145 27.17 14.66 32.47
CA THR A 145 28.09 15.26 33.44
C THR A 145 27.61 14.95 34.84
#